data_AF-A0A2G9NAZ5-F1
#
_entry.id   AF-A0A2G9NAZ5-F1
#
_cell.length_a   1.000
_cell.length_b   1.000
_cell.length_c   1.000
_cell.angle_alpha   90.00
_cell.angle_beta   90.00
_cell.angle_gamma   90.00
#
_symmetry.space_group_name_H-M   'P 1'
#
loop_
_entity.id
_entity.type
_entity.pdbx_description
1 polymer ?
#
loop_
_entity_poly.entity_id
_entity_poly.type
_entity_poly.pdbx_seq_one_letter_code
_entity_poly.pdbx_strand_id
1 'polypeptide(L)'
;PVIVEIPHFAALRGNERELVILRSETGDNWKEHFCEFTEDELNEILNGMDEVLDSPEELEKKRICRIITRDFPQYFAVVSRVKQDNNLIGPEGGILSSNVVPQVQAVFPEGALTKRIRVGLQAQPVHYELVKKILGNKASFSPIVTLEPRRRKFHKPITMTIPVPKASSEAMLNGYGGDTPTLRLLCSITGGTTPAQWEDITGTTPLTFVNECVSFTTNVSARFWLIDCRQIQESVTFASQVYREIICVPYMAKFVVFAKSHDPIEARLRCFCMTDDKVDKTLEQQENFAEVARSRDVEVLEGKPIYVDCFGNLVPLIKSGQHHIFSFYAFKENRLPLFVKVRDTTQEPCGRLSFMKEPKSNRGLVQQAICNLNITLPVYCKV
;
A
#
# COMPACT_ATOMS: atom_id res chain seq x y z
N PRO A 1 32.51 7.72 0.22
CA PRO A 1 31.35 6.91 -0.21
C PRO A 1 30.92 7.32 -1.62
N VAL A 2 29.96 6.63 -2.24
CA VAL A 2 29.32 7.03 -3.51
C VAL A 2 27.80 7.03 -3.34
N ILE A 3 27.13 7.81 -4.19
CA ILE A 3 25.68 8.02 -4.15
C ILE A 3 25.04 7.40 -5.40
N VAL A 4 23.95 6.67 -5.21
CA VAL A 4 23.11 6.13 -6.28
C VAL A 4 21.68 6.55 -6.03
N GLU A 5 21.11 7.37 -6.92
CA GLU A 5 19.73 7.82 -6.83
C GLU A 5 18.84 7.07 -7.82
N ILE A 6 17.82 6.39 -7.28
CA ILE A 6 16.91 5.54 -8.06
C ILE A 6 15.47 6.05 -7.89
N PRO A 7 14.76 6.38 -8.98
CA PRO A 7 13.34 6.70 -8.88
C PRO A 7 12.54 5.47 -8.45
N HIS A 8 11.53 5.67 -7.61
CA HIS A 8 10.60 4.62 -7.18
C HIS A 8 9.15 5.04 -7.36
N PHE A 9 8.26 4.06 -7.28
CA PHE A 9 6.82 4.26 -7.49
C PHE A 9 5.97 3.82 -6.30
N ALA A 10 6.57 3.40 -5.19
CA ALA A 10 5.81 3.12 -3.97
C ALA A 10 5.15 4.39 -3.42
N ALA A 11 3.88 4.29 -3.02
CA ALA A 11 3.21 5.33 -2.24
C ALA A 11 3.50 5.11 -0.75
N LEU A 12 4.21 6.04 -0.12
CA LEU A 12 4.64 5.89 1.28
C LEU A 12 3.56 6.24 2.30
N ARG A 13 2.50 6.95 1.85
CA ARG A 13 1.39 7.43 2.70
C ARG A 13 1.90 8.17 3.94
N GLY A 14 2.74 9.18 3.71
CA GLY A 14 3.51 9.83 4.76
C GLY A 14 4.47 8.83 5.39
N ASN A 15 4.32 8.58 6.70
CA ASN A 15 5.20 7.70 7.47
C ASN A 15 4.60 6.31 7.74
N GLU A 16 3.49 5.92 7.10
CA GLU A 16 2.91 4.57 7.27
C GLU A 16 3.82 3.48 6.68
N ARG A 17 4.56 3.81 5.62
CA ARG A 17 5.49 2.92 4.93
C ARG A 17 6.88 3.55 4.83
N GLU A 18 7.87 2.70 4.64
CA GLU A 18 9.25 3.11 4.38
C GLU A 18 9.83 2.32 3.21
N LEU A 19 10.95 2.84 2.67
CA LEU A 19 11.79 2.12 1.73
C LEU A 19 12.93 1.44 2.48
N VAL A 20 13.21 0.21 2.09
CA VAL A 20 14.35 -0.57 2.57
C VAL A 20 15.19 -0.94 1.38
N ILE A 21 16.50 -0.80 1.54
CA ILE A 21 17.46 -1.18 0.51
C ILE A 21 17.96 -2.58 0.84
N LEU A 22 17.76 -3.51 -0.07
CA LEU A 22 18.39 -4.83 -0.03
C LEU A 22 19.54 -4.85 -1.04
N ARG A 23 20.56 -5.66 -0.75
CA ARG A 23 21.66 -5.94 -1.66
C ARG A 23 21.96 -7.43 -1.76
N SER A 24 22.46 -7.84 -2.92
CA SER A 24 22.95 -9.19 -3.18
C SER A 24 24.26 -9.16 -3.96
N GLU A 25 25.24 -9.94 -3.50
CA GLU A 25 26.54 -10.06 -4.16
C GLU A 25 26.52 -11.07 -5.32
N THR A 26 25.55 -11.98 -5.34
CA THR A 26 25.46 -13.08 -6.34
C THR A 26 24.09 -13.16 -7.05
N GLY A 27 23.06 -12.50 -6.52
CA GLY A 27 21.67 -12.65 -6.92
C GLY A 27 20.86 -13.67 -6.10
N ASP A 28 21.52 -14.58 -5.36
CA ASP A 28 20.83 -15.66 -4.63
C ASP A 28 20.40 -15.26 -3.23
N ASN A 29 21.30 -14.60 -2.49
CA ASN A 29 21.09 -14.23 -1.09
C ASN A 29 20.94 -12.73 -0.95
N TRP A 30 19.91 -12.29 -0.23
CA TRP A 30 19.59 -10.89 -0.02
C TRP A 30 19.77 -10.51 1.45
N LYS A 31 20.43 -9.38 1.68
CA LYS A 31 20.59 -8.77 3.00
C LYS A 31 20.22 -7.29 2.94
N GLU A 32 19.80 -6.74 4.07
CA GLU A 32 19.56 -5.30 4.18
C GLU A 32 20.89 -4.55 4.06
N HIS A 33 20.89 -3.48 3.26
CA HIS A 33 22.05 -2.62 3.05
C HIS A 33 22.08 -1.52 4.10
N PHE A 34 23.21 -1.41 4.79
CA PHE A 34 23.50 -0.34 5.72
C PHE A 34 24.85 0.25 5.35
N CYS A 35 24.94 1.57 5.35
CA CYS A 35 26.19 2.29 5.20
C CYS A 35 26.24 3.40 6.24
N GLU A 36 27.20 3.33 7.15
CA GLU A 36 27.50 4.43 8.06
C GLU A 36 28.32 5.49 7.30
N PHE A 37 27.90 6.74 7.43
CA PHE A 37 28.57 7.90 6.85
C PHE A 37 28.36 9.12 7.76
N THR A 38 29.27 10.09 7.69
CA THR A 38 29.11 11.40 8.33
C THR A 38 28.62 12.44 7.33
N GLU A 39 28.04 13.55 7.81
CA GLU A 39 27.67 14.68 6.95
C GLU A 39 28.90 15.27 6.24
N ASP A 40 30.04 15.34 6.92
CA ASP A 40 31.30 15.78 6.32
C ASP A 40 31.73 14.88 5.16
N GLU A 41 31.63 13.56 5.30
CA GLU A 41 31.91 12.63 4.21
C GLU A 41 30.94 12.81 3.04
N LEU A 42 29.68 13.21 3.29
CA LEU A 42 28.71 13.49 2.23
C LEU A 42 29.04 14.80 1.51
N ASN A 43 29.44 15.83 2.25
CA ASN A 43 29.87 17.11 1.69
C ASN A 43 31.17 16.95 0.87
N GLU A 44 32.10 16.11 1.33
CA GLU A 44 33.33 15.78 0.60
C GLU A 44 33.06 15.06 -0.74
N ILE A 45 32.02 14.23 -0.82
CA ILE A 45 31.63 13.58 -2.10
C ILE A 45 31.25 14.63 -3.16
N LEU A 46 30.69 15.76 -2.73
CA LEU A 46 30.26 16.85 -3.61
C LEU A 46 31.37 17.86 -3.90
N ASN A 47 32.48 17.82 -3.17
CA ASN A 47 33.56 18.78 -3.35
C ASN A 47 34.14 18.71 -4.77
N GLY A 48 34.00 19.81 -5.52
CA GLY A 48 34.46 19.92 -6.90
C GLY A 48 33.42 19.50 -7.96
N MET A 49 32.21 19.12 -7.55
CA MET A 49 31.06 18.94 -8.45
C MET A 49 30.11 20.15 -8.31
N ASP A 50 29.53 20.60 -9.42
CA ASP A 50 28.46 21.61 -9.42
C ASP A 50 27.09 20.94 -9.19
N GLU A 51 27.04 19.99 -8.26
CA GLU A 51 25.89 19.15 -7.95
C GLU A 51 25.39 19.46 -6.55
N VAL A 52 24.10 19.69 -6.41
CA VAL A 52 23.45 19.95 -5.12
C VAL A 52 22.55 18.78 -4.77
N LEU A 53 22.80 18.15 -3.62
CA LEU A 53 21.94 17.08 -3.14
C LEU A 53 20.59 17.62 -2.69
N ASP A 54 19.53 17.14 -3.32
CA ASP A 54 18.15 17.36 -2.87
C ASP A 54 18.00 17.01 -1.39
N SER A 55 17.16 17.80 -0.69
CA SER A 55 16.80 17.53 0.70
C SER A 55 15.99 16.22 0.83
N PRO A 56 15.93 15.60 2.04
CA PRO A 56 15.08 14.42 2.25
C PRO A 56 13.61 14.64 1.84
N GLU A 57 13.06 15.83 2.08
CA GLU A 57 11.69 16.18 1.69
C GLU A 57 11.53 16.32 0.18
N GLU A 58 12.54 16.81 -0.52
CA GLU A 58 12.55 16.90 -1.99
C GLU A 58 12.67 15.53 -2.63
N LEU A 59 13.54 14.66 -2.11
CA LEU A 59 13.64 13.27 -2.52
C LEU A 59 12.30 12.53 -2.36
N GLU A 60 11.61 12.73 -1.23
CA GLU A 60 10.30 12.12 -0.99
C GLU A 60 9.26 12.62 -2.02
N LYS A 61 9.23 13.94 -2.30
CA LYS A 61 8.34 14.54 -3.31
C LYS A 61 8.62 14.02 -4.72
N LYS A 62 9.90 13.94 -5.10
CA LYS A 62 10.36 13.43 -6.40
C LYS A 62 10.29 11.90 -6.49
N ARG A 63 10.07 11.21 -5.35
CA ARG A 63 10.12 9.75 -5.19
C ARG A 63 11.45 9.17 -5.65
N ILE A 64 12.53 9.72 -5.12
CA ILE A 64 13.89 9.28 -5.35
C ILE A 64 14.40 8.58 -4.09
N CYS A 65 14.90 7.36 -4.25
CA CYS A 65 15.62 6.63 -3.22
C CYS A 65 17.11 6.89 -3.38
N ARG A 66 17.73 7.57 -2.41
CA ARG A 66 19.18 7.78 -2.35
C ARG A 66 19.85 6.64 -1.60
N ILE A 67 20.68 5.87 -2.30
CA ILE A 67 21.51 4.80 -1.74
C ILE A 67 22.92 5.33 -1.60
N ILE A 68 23.44 5.34 -0.37
CA ILE A 68 24.85 5.65 -0.09
C ILE A 68 25.57 4.33 0.13
N THR A 69 26.67 4.12 -0.57
CA THR A 69 27.46 2.89 -0.45
C THR A 69 28.95 3.16 -0.56
N ARG A 70 29.80 2.25 -0.06
CA ARG A 70 31.27 2.28 -0.24
C ARG A 70 31.76 1.24 -1.25
N ASP A 71 30.88 0.34 -1.65
CA ASP A 71 31.15 -0.75 -2.56
C ASP A 71 29.87 -1.09 -3.35
N PHE A 72 30.04 -1.63 -4.56
CA PHE A 72 28.90 -2.01 -5.40
C PHE A 72 28.64 -3.52 -5.30
N PRO A 73 27.45 -3.93 -4.81
CA PRO A 73 26.98 -5.29 -4.98
C PRO A 73 26.59 -5.55 -6.43
N GLN A 74 26.37 -6.81 -6.78
CA GLN A 74 25.81 -7.16 -8.09
C GLN A 74 24.39 -6.60 -8.27
N TYR A 75 23.58 -6.61 -7.21
CA TYR A 75 22.21 -6.13 -7.25
C TYR A 75 21.85 -5.29 -6.02
N PHE A 76 21.09 -4.22 -6.25
CA PHE A 76 20.29 -3.54 -5.24
C PHE A 76 18.80 -3.79 -5.51
N ALA A 77 17.99 -3.78 -4.45
CA ALA A 77 16.54 -3.75 -4.55
C ALA A 77 15.97 -2.74 -3.56
N VAL A 78 15.11 -1.85 -4.04
CA VAL A 78 14.38 -0.88 -3.23
C VAL A 78 13.00 -1.46 -2.94
N VAL A 79 12.70 -1.73 -1.67
CA VAL A 79 11.51 -2.45 -1.22
C VAL A 79 10.66 -1.56 -0.33
N SER A 80 9.37 -1.41 -0.67
CA SER A 80 8.40 -0.77 0.23
C SER A 80 7.87 -1.75 1.26
N ARG A 81 7.94 -1.39 2.54
CA ARG A 81 7.29 -2.12 3.64
C ARG A 81 6.56 -1.16 4.58
N VAL A 82 5.73 -1.70 5.48
CA VAL A 82 5.21 -0.93 6.62
C VAL A 82 6.38 -0.46 7.48
N LYS A 83 6.30 0.77 7.99
CA LYS A 83 7.33 1.35 8.86
C LYS A 83 7.68 0.39 9.99
N GLN A 84 8.97 0.11 10.18
CA GLN A 84 9.46 -0.78 11.21
C GLN A 84 10.41 -0.05 12.16
N ASP A 85 9.96 0.10 13.40
CA ASP A 85 10.78 0.66 14.48
C ASP A 85 11.67 -0.45 15.03
N ASN A 86 12.99 -0.24 15.00
CA ASN A 86 13.97 -1.26 15.35
C ASN A 86 14.78 -0.85 16.58
N ASN A 87 15.06 -1.81 17.45
CA ASN A 87 16.01 -1.63 18.56
C ASN A 87 16.81 -2.92 18.82
N LEU A 88 18.00 -2.79 19.41
CA LEU A 88 18.80 -3.93 19.86
C LEU A 88 18.41 -4.24 21.31
N ILE A 89 17.76 -5.38 21.54
CA ILE A 89 17.27 -5.78 22.87
C ILE A 89 17.99 -7.07 23.31
N GLY A 90 18.50 -7.08 24.54
CA GLY A 90 19.24 -8.20 25.12
C GLY A 90 18.62 -8.78 26.38
N PRO A 91 19.40 -9.57 27.15
CA PRO A 91 18.97 -10.15 28.43
C PRO A 91 18.50 -9.13 29.46
N GLU A 92 19.00 -7.90 29.41
CA GLU A 92 18.60 -6.77 30.25
C GLU A 92 17.12 -6.35 30.05
N GLY A 93 16.47 -6.83 28.98
CA GLY A 93 15.14 -6.39 28.59
C GLY A 93 15.17 -5.07 27.82
N GLY A 94 14.01 -4.47 27.62
CA GLY A 94 13.91 -3.23 26.87
C GLY A 94 12.49 -2.90 26.43
N ILE A 95 12.33 -1.74 25.83
CA ILE A 95 11.06 -1.24 25.33
C ILE A 95 11.22 -0.88 23.86
N LEU A 96 10.22 -1.23 23.06
CA LEU A 96 10.10 -0.85 21.67
C LEU A 96 8.73 -0.22 21.46
N SER A 97 8.69 1.04 21.06
CA SER A 97 7.45 1.80 20.81
C SER A 97 7.35 2.15 19.34
N SER A 98 6.13 2.24 18.80
CA SER A 98 5.97 2.64 17.40
C SER A 98 5.99 4.15 17.21
N ASN A 99 6.69 4.61 16.18
CA ASN A 99 6.69 6.01 15.75
C ASN A 99 5.43 6.40 14.96
N VAL A 100 4.74 5.44 14.33
CA VAL A 100 3.52 5.68 13.54
C VAL A 100 2.28 5.75 14.43
N VAL A 101 2.19 4.86 15.42
CA VAL A 101 1.10 4.82 16.40
C VAL A 101 1.72 4.77 17.80
N PRO A 102 1.95 5.93 18.46
CA PRO A 102 2.69 6.00 19.73
C PRO A 102 2.14 5.16 20.89
N GLN A 103 0.86 4.81 20.84
CA GLN A 103 0.21 3.93 21.83
C GLN A 103 0.61 2.45 21.66
N VAL A 104 1.16 2.07 20.50
CA VAL A 104 1.62 0.71 20.24
C VAL A 104 3.01 0.51 20.84
N GLN A 105 3.13 -0.47 21.73
CA GLN A 105 4.38 -0.76 22.44
C GLN A 105 4.56 -2.26 22.66
N ALA A 106 5.83 -2.69 22.69
CA ALA A 106 6.27 -4.00 23.14
C ALA A 106 7.31 -3.83 24.25
N VAL A 107 7.05 -4.43 25.42
CA VAL A 107 7.94 -4.42 26.59
C VAL A 107 8.52 -5.81 26.80
N PHE A 108 9.84 -5.89 26.80
CA PHE A 108 10.62 -7.09 27.01
C PHE A 108 11.13 -7.09 28.45
N PRO A 109 10.66 -8.00 29.32
CA PRO A 109 11.20 -8.09 30.67
C PRO A 109 12.63 -8.67 30.65
N GLU A 110 13.37 -8.43 31.73
CA GLU A 110 14.69 -9.01 31.94
C GLU A 110 14.65 -10.54 31.83
N GLY A 111 15.54 -11.12 31.03
CA GLY A 111 15.63 -12.54 30.76
C GLY A 111 14.63 -13.06 29.72
N ALA A 112 13.87 -12.20 29.03
CA ALA A 112 13.06 -12.62 27.88
C ALA A 112 13.91 -13.12 26.70
N LEU A 113 15.13 -12.59 26.58
CA LEU A 113 16.12 -12.90 25.55
C LEU A 113 17.42 -13.36 26.21
N THR A 114 18.18 -14.22 25.53
CA THR A 114 19.49 -14.70 25.99
C THR A 114 20.66 -14.04 25.25
N LYS A 115 20.37 -13.36 24.14
CA LYS A 115 21.34 -12.62 23.33
C LYS A 115 20.75 -11.29 22.92
N ARG A 116 21.62 -10.31 22.68
CA ARG A 116 21.25 -9.05 22.03
C ARG A 116 20.89 -9.32 20.58
N ILE A 117 19.64 -9.06 20.22
CA ILE A 117 19.12 -9.23 18.86
C ILE A 117 18.41 -7.95 18.41
N ARG A 118 18.41 -7.69 17.11
CA ARG A 118 17.60 -6.62 16.51
C ARG A 118 16.15 -7.09 16.49
N VAL A 119 15.27 -6.36 17.17
CA VAL A 119 13.83 -6.59 17.19
C VAL A 119 13.16 -5.43 16.46
N GLY A 120 12.18 -5.75 15.63
CA GLY A 120 11.39 -4.79 14.87
C GLY A 120 9.93 -4.79 15.29
N LEU A 121 9.32 -3.61 15.37
CA LEU A 121 7.90 -3.41 15.64
C LEU A 121 7.29 -2.63 14.48
N GLN A 122 6.26 -3.21 13.85
CA GLN A 122 5.47 -2.55 12.83
C GLN A 122 4.07 -2.29 13.37
N ALA A 123 3.54 -1.09 13.14
CA ALA A 123 2.14 -0.75 13.38
C ALA A 123 1.53 -0.24 12.08
N GLN A 124 0.68 -1.03 11.44
CA GLN A 124 -0.03 -0.64 10.22
C GLN A 124 -1.42 -0.11 10.60
N PRO A 125 -1.69 1.21 10.49
CA PRO A 125 -3.01 1.76 10.72
C PRO A 125 -4.03 1.20 9.72
N VAL A 126 -5.28 1.06 10.17
CA VAL A 126 -6.38 0.60 9.33
C VAL A 126 -7.32 1.77 9.07
N HIS A 127 -7.48 2.12 7.79
CA HIS A 127 -8.30 3.25 7.36
C HIS A 127 -9.79 2.93 7.47
N TYR A 128 -10.52 3.74 8.26
CA TYR A 128 -11.95 3.53 8.54
C TYR A 128 -12.81 3.46 7.26
N GLU A 129 -12.54 4.30 6.27
CA GLU A 129 -13.29 4.32 5.00
C GLU A 129 -13.21 2.97 4.25
N LEU A 130 -12.04 2.32 4.29
CA LEU A 130 -11.85 1.02 3.66
C LEU A 130 -12.61 -0.07 4.42
N VAL A 131 -12.56 -0.07 5.75
CA VAL A 131 -13.32 -1.03 6.57
C VAL A 131 -14.81 -0.86 6.34
N LYS A 132 -15.31 0.38 6.38
CA LYS A 132 -16.73 0.69 6.13
C LYS A 132 -17.17 0.24 4.73
N LYS A 133 -16.29 0.37 3.74
CA LYS A 133 -16.57 -0.09 2.38
C LYS A 133 -16.71 -1.61 2.30
N ILE A 134 -15.88 -2.37 3.00
CA ILE A 134 -15.86 -3.85 2.95
C ILE A 134 -16.96 -4.45 3.83
N LEU A 135 -17.10 -3.93 5.06
CA LEU A 135 -17.91 -4.55 6.12
C LEU A 135 -19.09 -3.69 6.57
N GLY A 136 -19.23 -2.45 6.09
CA GLY A 136 -20.18 -1.49 6.66
C GLY A 136 -19.84 -1.20 8.12
N ASN A 137 -20.85 -1.26 8.99
CA ASN A 137 -20.68 -1.04 10.43
C ASN A 137 -20.55 -2.35 11.24
N LYS A 138 -20.20 -3.47 10.59
CA LYS A 138 -20.15 -4.79 11.24
C LYS A 138 -18.98 -4.95 12.21
N ALA A 139 -17.87 -4.25 11.96
CA ALA A 139 -16.67 -4.33 12.78
C ALA A 139 -15.82 -3.06 12.68
N SER A 140 -15.05 -2.77 13.72
CA SER A 140 -13.92 -1.82 13.72
C SER A 140 -12.63 -2.55 14.09
N PHE A 141 -11.49 -1.97 13.70
CA PHE A 141 -10.18 -2.58 13.88
C PHE A 141 -9.18 -1.61 14.50
N SER A 142 -8.25 -2.15 15.29
CA SER A 142 -7.02 -1.44 15.69
C SER A 142 -6.02 -1.44 14.52
N PRO A 143 -4.84 -0.82 14.68
CA PRO A 143 -3.70 -1.13 13.83
C PRO A 143 -3.33 -2.61 13.90
N ILE A 144 -2.76 -3.14 12.81
CA ILE A 144 -2.08 -4.44 12.84
C ILE A 144 -0.70 -4.24 13.43
N VAL A 145 -0.41 -4.94 14.51
CA VAL A 145 0.89 -4.88 15.19
C VAL A 145 1.68 -6.14 14.87
N THR A 146 2.84 -5.99 14.25
CA THR A 146 3.71 -7.12 13.89
C THR A 146 5.04 -7.00 14.62
N LEU A 147 5.45 -8.09 15.27
CA LEU A 147 6.76 -8.20 15.90
C LEU A 147 7.70 -9.05 15.03
N GLU A 148 8.78 -8.44 14.56
CA GLU A 148 9.83 -9.09 13.78
C GLU A 148 11.09 -9.34 14.63
N PRO A 149 11.81 -10.47 14.44
CA PRO A 149 11.49 -11.55 13.52
C PRO A 149 10.31 -12.41 14.00
N ARG A 150 9.33 -12.66 13.13
CA ARG A 150 8.16 -13.52 13.44
C ARG A 150 8.52 -14.97 13.74
N ARG A 151 7.60 -15.67 14.41
CA ARG A 151 7.66 -17.11 14.73
C ARG A 151 8.87 -17.48 15.61
N ARG A 152 9.20 -16.61 16.56
CA ARG A 152 10.20 -16.87 17.60
C ARG A 152 9.51 -16.97 18.95
N LYS A 153 10.06 -17.82 19.82
CA LYS A 153 9.59 -18.00 21.20
C LYS A 153 10.52 -17.23 22.14
N PHE A 154 9.94 -16.51 23.09
CA PHE A 154 10.67 -15.82 24.15
C PHE A 154 10.80 -16.71 25.39
N HIS A 155 11.84 -16.47 26.18
CA HIS A 155 12.07 -17.22 27.43
C HIS A 155 11.14 -16.76 28.57
N LYS A 156 10.67 -15.50 28.49
CA LYS A 156 9.64 -14.93 29.36
C LYS A 156 8.59 -14.22 28.50
N PRO A 157 7.33 -14.15 28.97
CA PRO A 157 6.28 -13.43 28.25
C PRO A 157 6.65 -11.95 28.08
N ILE A 158 6.48 -11.42 26.88
CA ILE A 158 6.59 -9.98 26.62
C ILE A 158 5.21 -9.34 26.76
N THR A 159 5.16 -8.06 27.09
CA THR A 159 3.91 -7.30 27.17
C THR A 159 3.70 -6.49 25.91
N MET A 160 2.55 -6.66 25.26
CA MET A 160 2.12 -5.87 24.10
C MET A 160 1.05 -4.89 24.54
N THR A 161 1.10 -3.66 24.03
CA THR A 161 0.07 -2.64 24.20
C THR A 161 -0.41 -2.18 22.83
N ILE A 162 -1.73 -2.21 22.60
CA ILE A 162 -2.37 -1.86 21.33
C ILE A 162 -3.60 -0.97 21.64
N PRO A 163 -3.79 0.17 20.94
CA PRO A 163 -4.99 0.98 21.12
C PRO A 163 -6.24 0.21 20.72
N VAL A 164 -7.33 0.42 21.46
CA VAL A 164 -8.63 -0.19 21.13
C VAL A 164 -9.14 0.33 19.78
N PRO A 165 -9.89 -0.49 19.01
CA PRO A 165 -10.58 -0.03 17.81
C PRO A 165 -11.50 1.16 18.12
N LYS A 166 -11.37 2.28 17.41
CA LYS A 166 -12.30 3.41 17.58
C LYS A 166 -13.65 3.06 16.96
N ALA A 167 -14.71 3.04 17.77
CA ALA A 167 -16.07 2.86 17.27
C ALA A 167 -16.47 4.06 16.40
N SER A 168 -17.08 3.81 15.24
CA SER A 168 -17.60 4.88 14.40
C SER A 168 -18.92 5.39 14.98
N SER A 169 -18.93 6.65 15.45
CA SER A 169 -20.05 7.44 16.01
C SER A 169 -20.40 7.20 17.49
N GLU A 170 -20.72 8.32 18.15
CA GLU A 170 -21.26 8.66 19.48
C GLU A 170 -22.17 7.67 20.25
N ALA A 171 -22.35 6.42 19.81
CA ALA A 171 -23.29 5.48 20.40
C ALA A 171 -22.69 4.50 21.45
N MET A 172 -21.44 4.68 21.88
CA MET A 172 -20.86 3.94 23.02
C MET A 172 -19.88 4.84 23.79
N LEU A 173 -20.43 5.83 24.50
CA LEU A 173 -19.72 6.65 25.49
C LEU A 173 -19.40 5.91 26.80
N ASN A 174 -19.59 4.59 26.83
CA ASN A 174 -19.20 3.77 27.97
C ASN A 174 -17.80 3.24 27.67
N GLY A 175 -16.81 3.83 28.35
CA GLY A 175 -15.41 3.43 28.25
C GLY A 175 -15.22 1.92 28.42
N TYR A 176 -14.11 1.43 27.85
CA TYR A 176 -13.71 0.02 27.98
C TYR A 176 -13.39 -0.30 29.45
N GLY A 177 -14.41 -0.72 30.22
CA GLY A 177 -14.32 -1.08 31.63
C GLY A 177 -15.45 -2.03 32.03
N GLY A 178 -15.11 -3.31 32.25
CA GLY A 178 -16.06 -4.41 32.42
C GLY A 178 -16.14 -5.29 31.17
N ASP A 179 -16.57 -6.54 31.33
CA ASP A 179 -16.62 -7.61 30.31
C ASP A 179 -17.05 -7.03 28.93
N THR A 180 -16.14 -7.00 27.96
CA THR A 180 -16.39 -6.44 26.62
C THR A 180 -16.64 -7.59 25.65
N PRO A 181 -17.89 -8.08 25.54
CA PRO A 181 -18.17 -9.31 24.80
C PRO A 181 -17.87 -9.20 23.30
N THR A 182 -17.69 -7.99 22.76
CA THR A 182 -17.52 -7.74 21.32
C THR A 182 -16.06 -7.60 20.88
N LEU A 183 -15.13 -7.33 21.81
CA LEU A 183 -13.72 -7.16 21.49
C LEU A 183 -13.01 -8.50 21.43
N ARG A 184 -12.34 -8.79 20.30
CA ARG A 184 -11.55 -9.99 20.07
C ARG A 184 -10.11 -9.65 19.75
N LEU A 185 -9.18 -10.43 20.30
CA LEU A 185 -7.76 -10.40 19.94
C LEU A 185 -7.47 -11.50 18.93
N LEU A 186 -7.07 -11.11 17.73
CA LEU A 186 -6.64 -12.01 16.67
C LEU A 186 -5.11 -12.09 16.61
N CYS A 187 -4.59 -13.28 16.30
CA CYS A 187 -3.18 -13.56 16.16
C CYS A 187 -2.87 -14.31 14.85
N SER A 188 -1.72 -14.02 14.24
CA SER A 188 -1.15 -14.84 13.17
C SER A 188 0.33 -15.14 13.42
N ILE A 189 0.64 -16.42 13.66
CA ILE A 189 2.01 -16.91 13.92
C ILE A 189 2.79 -17.28 12.65
N THR A 190 2.17 -17.12 11.49
CA THR A 190 2.76 -17.44 10.18
C THR A 190 4.07 -16.66 9.97
N GLY A 191 5.11 -17.34 9.47
CA GLY A 191 6.45 -16.78 9.26
C GLY A 191 6.83 -16.70 7.77
N GLY A 192 7.84 -15.91 7.44
CA GLY A 192 8.36 -15.80 6.08
C GLY A 192 7.32 -15.25 5.09
N THR A 193 7.27 -15.87 3.90
CA THR A 193 6.40 -15.51 2.76
C THR A 193 5.03 -16.19 2.79
N THR A 194 4.77 -17.08 3.75
CA THR A 194 3.46 -17.73 3.88
C THR A 194 2.38 -16.69 4.21
N PRO A 195 1.22 -16.71 3.53
CA PRO A 195 0.11 -15.81 3.83
C PRO A 195 -0.35 -15.91 5.28
N ALA A 196 -0.79 -14.79 5.86
CA ALA A 196 -1.27 -14.77 7.23
C ALA A 196 -2.57 -15.57 7.39
N GLN A 197 -2.63 -16.34 8.47
CA GLN A 197 -3.82 -17.04 8.94
C GLN A 197 -4.17 -16.50 10.33
N TRP A 198 -5.39 -15.99 10.49
CA TRP A 198 -5.85 -15.35 11.71
C TRP A 198 -6.59 -16.34 12.59
N GLU A 199 -6.27 -16.33 13.88
CA GLU A 199 -6.94 -17.11 14.92
C GLU A 199 -7.36 -16.19 16.06
N ASP A 200 -8.53 -16.45 16.64
CA ASP A 200 -9.01 -15.73 17.82
C ASP A 200 -8.43 -16.36 19.10
N ILE A 201 -7.60 -15.60 19.81
CA ILE A 201 -6.90 -16.04 21.02
C ILE A 201 -7.46 -15.40 22.29
N THR A 202 -8.57 -14.67 22.19
CA THR A 202 -9.16 -13.90 23.30
C THR A 202 -9.41 -14.76 24.55
N GLY A 203 -9.88 -15.99 24.37
CA GLY A 203 -10.18 -16.90 25.48
C GLY A 203 -8.94 -17.43 26.22
N THR A 204 -7.75 -17.31 25.62
CA THR A 204 -6.48 -17.81 26.18
C THR A 204 -5.52 -16.69 26.59
N THR A 205 -5.88 -15.44 26.35
CA THR A 205 -5.00 -14.29 26.56
C THR A 205 -5.71 -13.24 27.39
N PRO A 206 -5.35 -13.11 28.69
CA PRO A 206 -5.91 -12.07 29.55
C PRO A 206 -5.64 -10.67 28.99
N LEU A 207 -6.69 -9.86 28.89
CA LEU A 207 -6.65 -8.50 28.37
C LEU A 207 -6.80 -7.51 29.53
N THR A 208 -5.87 -6.55 29.65
CA THR A 208 -5.91 -5.48 30.65
C THR A 208 -6.13 -4.15 29.95
N PHE A 209 -7.17 -3.42 30.33
CA PHE A 209 -7.53 -2.14 29.72
C PHE A 209 -6.93 -0.98 30.51
N VAL A 210 -6.16 -0.12 29.83
CA VAL A 210 -5.57 1.09 30.42
C VAL A 210 -5.47 2.15 29.32
N ASN A 211 -5.96 3.36 29.59
CA ASN A 211 -5.82 4.54 28.71
C ASN A 211 -6.22 4.27 27.24
N GLU A 212 -7.43 3.75 27.00
CA GLU A 212 -7.92 3.39 25.65
C GLU A 212 -7.02 2.41 24.89
N CYS A 213 -6.24 1.61 25.62
CA CYS A 213 -5.40 0.56 25.08
C CYS A 213 -5.67 -0.77 25.78
N VAL A 214 -5.37 -1.85 25.07
CA VAL A 214 -5.32 -3.20 25.62
C VAL A 214 -3.87 -3.59 25.80
N SER A 215 -3.52 -4.02 27.00
CA SER A 215 -2.26 -4.67 27.31
C SER A 215 -2.47 -6.16 27.55
N PHE A 216 -1.60 -6.98 26.97
CA PHE A 216 -1.63 -8.43 27.13
C PHE A 216 -0.21 -9.00 27.03
N THR A 217 -0.03 -10.25 27.45
CA THR A 217 1.29 -10.92 27.35
C THR A 217 1.31 -12.00 26.29
N THR A 218 2.46 -12.22 25.66
CA THR A 218 2.68 -13.29 24.68
C THR A 218 4.08 -13.88 24.82
N ASN A 219 4.20 -15.19 24.57
CA ASN A 219 5.50 -15.88 24.53
C ASN A 219 6.06 -16.02 23.11
N VAL A 220 5.36 -15.51 22.09
CA VAL A 220 5.76 -15.65 20.69
C VAL A 220 5.69 -14.33 19.94
N SER A 221 6.63 -14.10 19.03
CA SER A 221 6.58 -13.02 18.05
C SER A 221 5.64 -13.39 16.90
N ALA A 222 4.66 -12.54 16.65
CA ALA A 222 3.57 -12.79 15.70
C ALA A 222 2.98 -11.48 15.20
N ARG A 223 1.87 -11.58 14.44
CA ARG A 223 0.98 -10.46 14.17
C ARG A 223 -0.18 -10.48 15.16
N PHE A 224 -0.56 -9.31 15.67
CA PHE A 224 -1.67 -9.12 16.57
C PHE A 224 -2.61 -8.05 16.02
N TRP A 225 -3.91 -8.27 16.18
CA TRP A 225 -4.92 -7.36 15.68
C TRP A 225 -6.17 -7.40 16.54
N LEU A 226 -6.62 -6.25 17.05
CA LEU A 226 -7.88 -6.16 17.77
C LEU A 226 -9.01 -5.87 16.79
N ILE A 227 -10.12 -6.57 16.96
CA ILE A 227 -11.37 -6.34 16.25
C ILE A 227 -12.49 -6.17 17.26
N ASP A 228 -13.30 -5.13 17.10
CA ASP A 228 -14.53 -4.95 17.87
C ASP A 228 -15.72 -5.21 16.93
N CYS A 229 -16.44 -6.30 17.17
CA CYS A 229 -17.55 -6.71 16.32
C CYS A 229 -18.65 -7.41 17.13
N ARG A 230 -19.91 -7.18 16.75
CA ARG A 230 -21.06 -7.78 17.46
C ARG A 230 -21.18 -9.29 17.21
N GLN A 231 -20.79 -9.73 16.01
CA GLN A 231 -20.85 -11.13 15.60
C GLN A 231 -19.49 -11.80 15.79
N ILE A 232 -19.12 -12.11 17.04
CA ILE A 232 -17.77 -12.59 17.39
C ILE A 232 -17.33 -13.86 16.63
N GLN A 233 -18.28 -14.71 16.26
CA GLN A 233 -18.04 -15.92 15.46
C GLN A 233 -17.52 -15.59 14.04
N GLU A 234 -17.83 -14.39 13.52
CA GLU A 234 -17.40 -13.91 12.20
C GLU A 234 -16.10 -13.09 12.26
N SER A 235 -15.51 -12.91 13.44
CA SER A 235 -14.35 -12.01 13.64
C SER A 235 -13.17 -12.34 12.71
N VAL A 236 -12.81 -13.62 12.60
CA VAL A 236 -11.75 -14.12 11.71
C VAL A 236 -12.11 -13.92 10.24
N THR A 237 -13.38 -14.14 9.86
CA THR A 237 -13.87 -13.93 8.50
C THR A 237 -13.76 -12.45 8.11
N PHE A 238 -14.24 -11.54 8.97
CA PHE A 238 -14.15 -10.10 8.77
C PHE A 238 -12.70 -9.62 8.67
N ALA A 239 -11.83 -10.06 9.58
CA ALA A 239 -10.42 -9.75 9.55
C ALA A 239 -9.77 -10.24 8.24
N SER A 240 -10.09 -11.45 7.79
CA SER A 240 -9.54 -12.01 6.55
C SER A 240 -9.97 -11.21 5.31
N GLN A 241 -11.22 -10.73 5.26
CA GLN A 241 -11.71 -9.89 4.16
C GLN A 241 -10.97 -8.54 4.13
N VAL A 242 -10.84 -7.88 5.28
CA VAL A 242 -10.13 -6.58 5.37
C VAL A 242 -8.63 -6.77 5.10
N TYR A 243 -8.02 -7.82 5.65
CA TYR A 243 -6.59 -8.11 5.49
C TYR A 243 -6.21 -8.26 4.01
N ARG A 244 -7.01 -8.96 3.22
CA ARG A 244 -6.80 -9.12 1.76
C ARG A 244 -6.81 -7.81 0.97
N GLU A 245 -7.41 -6.75 1.50
CA GLU A 245 -7.42 -5.44 0.86
C GLU A 245 -6.23 -4.57 1.33
N ILE A 246 -5.90 -4.58 2.62
CA ILE A 246 -4.86 -3.71 3.20
C ILE A 246 -3.42 -4.16 2.95
N ILE A 247 -3.21 -5.45 2.62
CA ILE A 247 -1.86 -5.96 2.30
C ILE A 247 -1.39 -5.56 0.91
N CYS A 248 -2.30 -5.15 0.02
CA CYS A 248 -1.96 -4.74 -1.34
C CYS A 248 -1.09 -3.49 -1.29
N VAL A 249 0.08 -3.58 -1.93
CA VAL A 249 1.07 -2.50 -1.92
C VAL A 249 0.57 -1.34 -2.78
N PRO A 250 0.53 -0.11 -2.24
CA PRO A 250 0.12 1.05 -3.01
C PRO A 250 1.27 1.59 -3.86
N TYR A 251 0.98 1.87 -5.12
CA TYR A 251 1.89 2.46 -6.09
C TYR A 251 1.33 3.76 -6.64
N MET A 252 2.20 4.72 -6.90
CA MET A 252 1.93 5.91 -7.69
C MET A 252 2.12 5.55 -9.16
N ALA A 253 1.03 5.59 -9.93
CA ALA A 253 1.02 5.29 -11.35
C ALA A 253 0.34 6.40 -12.15
N LYS A 254 0.59 6.42 -13.46
CA LYS A 254 -0.10 7.30 -14.41
C LYS A 254 -1.06 6.49 -15.27
N PHE A 255 -2.19 7.11 -15.58
CA PHE A 255 -3.10 6.66 -16.63
C PHE A 255 -2.79 7.41 -17.91
N VAL A 256 -2.61 6.67 -19.00
CA VAL A 256 -2.36 7.23 -20.34
C VAL A 256 -3.36 6.63 -21.31
N VAL A 257 -3.98 7.48 -22.13
CA VAL A 257 -4.99 7.06 -23.09
C VAL A 257 -4.53 7.43 -24.48
N PHE A 258 -4.42 6.42 -25.33
CA PHE A 258 -4.16 6.55 -26.75
C PHE A 258 -5.44 6.32 -27.54
N ALA A 259 -5.62 7.04 -28.65
CA ALA A 259 -6.76 6.92 -29.53
C ALA A 259 -6.35 6.84 -31.00
N LYS A 260 -7.11 6.10 -31.79
CA LYS A 260 -7.02 6.07 -33.24
C LYS A 260 -8.43 6.00 -33.83
N SER A 261 -8.78 6.98 -34.64
CA SER A 261 -10.08 7.03 -35.33
C SER A 261 -10.08 6.01 -36.46
N HIS A 262 -11.05 5.10 -36.46
CA HIS A 262 -11.22 4.08 -37.49
C HIS A 262 -11.97 4.65 -38.69
N ASP A 263 -12.98 5.47 -38.41
CA ASP A 263 -13.75 6.28 -39.34
C ASP A 263 -14.28 7.53 -38.58
N PRO A 264 -15.10 8.41 -39.18
CA PRO A 264 -15.62 9.60 -38.50
C PRO A 264 -16.53 9.33 -37.28
N ILE A 265 -17.04 8.12 -37.12
CA ILE A 265 -18.00 7.71 -36.08
C ILE A 265 -17.32 6.80 -35.04
N GLU A 266 -16.47 5.87 -35.46
CA GLU A 266 -15.85 4.87 -34.59
C GLU A 266 -14.35 5.11 -34.36
N ALA A 267 -13.91 4.85 -33.13
CA ALA A 267 -12.50 4.92 -32.75
C ALA A 267 -12.10 3.79 -31.80
N ARG A 268 -10.80 3.47 -31.83
CA ARG A 268 -10.16 2.53 -30.91
C ARG A 268 -9.39 3.33 -29.86
N LEU A 269 -9.60 3.00 -28.59
CA LEU A 269 -8.80 3.53 -27.49
C LEU A 269 -7.91 2.43 -26.90
N ARG A 270 -6.76 2.83 -26.38
CA ARG A 270 -5.89 1.99 -25.55
C ARG A 270 -5.62 2.74 -24.26
N CYS A 271 -6.17 2.23 -23.18
CA CYS A 271 -5.92 2.76 -21.85
C CYS A 271 -4.78 1.99 -21.21
N PHE A 272 -3.89 2.71 -20.53
CA PHE A 272 -2.77 2.14 -19.80
C PHE A 272 -2.73 2.66 -18.38
N CYS A 273 -2.27 1.81 -17.46
CA CYS A 273 -1.84 2.22 -16.12
C CYS A 273 -0.40 1.76 -15.91
N MET A 274 0.53 2.68 -15.68
CA MET A 274 1.96 2.35 -15.64
C MET A 274 2.70 3.11 -14.54
N THR A 275 3.70 2.44 -13.97
CA THR A 275 4.61 3.02 -12.98
C THR A 275 5.76 3.74 -13.67
N ASP A 276 6.48 3.05 -14.56
CA ASP A 276 7.59 3.62 -15.33
C ASP A 276 7.15 3.98 -16.75
N ASP A 277 7.41 5.22 -17.19
CA ASP A 277 7.02 5.75 -18.51
C ASP A 277 8.21 6.03 -19.43
N LYS A 278 9.45 5.72 -19.01
CA LYS A 278 10.66 6.08 -19.77
C LYS A 278 10.81 5.39 -21.13
N VAL A 279 9.93 4.45 -21.46
CA VAL A 279 9.82 3.89 -22.80
C VAL A 279 8.64 4.56 -23.47
N ASP A 280 8.93 5.55 -24.32
CA ASP A 280 7.98 6.02 -25.31
C ASP A 280 7.33 4.80 -25.95
N LYS A 281 6.00 4.78 -25.97
CA LYS A 281 5.22 3.66 -26.48
C LYS A 281 5.35 3.57 -27.99
N THR A 282 6.50 3.04 -28.43
CA THR A 282 6.91 2.97 -29.83
C THR A 282 5.90 2.18 -30.66
N LEU A 283 5.23 1.19 -30.09
CA LEU A 283 4.15 0.45 -30.76
C LEU A 283 2.95 1.34 -31.08
N GLU A 284 2.47 2.13 -30.13
CA GLU A 284 1.35 3.05 -30.34
C GLU A 284 1.70 4.09 -31.41
N GLN A 285 2.92 4.60 -31.41
CA GLN A 285 3.41 5.52 -32.45
C GLN A 285 3.50 4.84 -33.82
N GLN A 286 4.08 3.64 -33.90
CA GLN A 286 4.16 2.86 -35.16
C GLN A 286 2.80 2.50 -35.74
N GLU A 287 1.80 2.28 -34.88
CA GLU A 287 0.43 2.00 -35.30
C GLU A 287 -0.42 3.26 -35.50
N ASN A 288 0.18 4.45 -35.45
CA ASN A 288 -0.47 5.76 -35.63
C ASN A 288 -1.60 6.03 -34.63
N PHE A 289 -1.41 5.66 -33.36
CA PHE A 289 -2.24 6.12 -32.25
C PHE A 289 -1.72 7.46 -31.72
N ALA A 290 -2.62 8.37 -31.40
CA ALA A 290 -2.31 9.64 -30.75
C ALA A 290 -2.55 9.53 -29.24
N GLU A 291 -1.64 10.08 -28.42
CA GLU A 291 -1.92 10.30 -27.00
C GLU A 291 -2.98 11.40 -26.85
N VAL A 292 -4.11 11.08 -26.24
CA VAL A 292 -5.25 12.02 -26.09
C VAL A 292 -5.49 12.46 -24.65
N ALA A 293 -4.92 11.75 -23.68
CA ALA A 293 -4.92 12.17 -22.28
C ALA A 293 -3.84 11.46 -21.46
N ARG A 294 -3.38 12.17 -20.42
CA ARG A 294 -2.44 11.68 -19.42
C ARG A 294 -2.81 12.22 -18.05
N SER A 295 -2.82 11.36 -17.05
CA SER A 295 -3.07 11.76 -15.66
C SER A 295 -1.79 12.25 -14.97
N ARG A 296 -1.96 13.00 -13.88
CA ARG A 296 -0.96 13.07 -12.82
C ARG A 296 -0.75 11.70 -12.17
N ASP A 297 0.29 11.57 -11.35
CA ASP A 297 0.47 10.37 -10.53
C ASP A 297 -0.70 10.22 -9.54
N VAL A 298 -1.27 9.01 -9.48
CA VAL A 298 -2.37 8.64 -8.59
C VAL A 298 -2.09 7.30 -7.93
N GLU A 299 -2.60 7.11 -6.72
CA GLU A 299 -2.42 5.87 -5.98
C GLU A 299 -3.32 4.75 -6.56
N VAL A 300 -2.68 3.63 -6.93
CA VAL A 300 -3.31 2.37 -7.35
C VAL A 300 -2.75 1.22 -6.51
N LEU A 301 -3.51 0.13 -6.38
CA LEU A 301 -3.14 -1.00 -5.52
C LEU A 301 -2.69 -2.20 -6.36
N GLU A 302 -1.55 -2.77 -5.99
CA GLU A 302 -0.99 -3.96 -6.63
C GLU A 302 -1.99 -5.13 -6.67
N GLY A 303 -2.17 -5.71 -7.86
CA GLY A 303 -3.04 -6.85 -8.13
C GLY A 303 -4.54 -6.52 -8.15
N LYS A 304 -4.96 -5.28 -7.85
CA LYS A 304 -6.38 -4.91 -7.81
C LYS A 304 -6.93 -4.58 -9.20
N PRO A 305 -8.20 -4.93 -9.47
CA PRO A 305 -8.86 -4.54 -10.70
C PRO A 305 -9.12 -3.03 -10.76
N ILE A 306 -9.11 -2.50 -11.98
CA ILE A 306 -9.50 -1.15 -12.33
C ILE A 306 -10.61 -1.24 -13.37
N TYR A 307 -11.75 -0.64 -13.05
CA TYR A 307 -12.92 -0.56 -13.92
C TYR A 307 -12.90 0.76 -14.68
N VAL A 308 -13.31 0.74 -15.95
CA VAL A 308 -13.31 1.92 -16.81
C VAL A 308 -14.70 2.17 -17.37
N ASP A 309 -15.21 3.38 -17.13
CA ASP A 309 -16.45 3.87 -17.72
C ASP A 309 -16.18 5.06 -18.64
N CYS A 310 -17.03 5.22 -19.65
CA CYS A 310 -16.96 6.32 -20.61
C CYS A 310 -18.25 7.14 -20.59
N PHE A 311 -18.11 8.47 -20.52
CA PHE A 311 -19.19 9.45 -20.43
C PHE A 311 -19.03 10.54 -21.49
N GLY A 312 -20.08 11.32 -21.71
CA GLY A 312 -20.10 12.41 -22.70
C GLY A 312 -20.55 11.94 -24.08
N ASN A 313 -19.97 12.54 -25.13
CA ASN A 313 -20.34 12.26 -26.52
C ASN A 313 -19.71 10.98 -27.07
N LEU A 314 -18.90 10.28 -26.27
CA LEU A 314 -18.34 8.97 -26.61
C LEU A 314 -19.09 7.86 -25.87
N VAL A 315 -19.44 6.79 -26.58
CA VAL A 315 -20.14 5.63 -26.04
C VAL A 315 -19.32 4.38 -26.30
N PRO A 316 -19.00 3.59 -25.26
CA PRO A 316 -18.26 2.34 -25.43
C PRO A 316 -19.16 1.28 -26.07
N LEU A 317 -18.59 0.53 -27.02
CA LEU A 317 -19.26 -0.60 -27.66
C LEU A 317 -19.10 -1.84 -26.77
N ILE A 318 -20.05 -2.04 -25.85
CA ILE A 318 -20.03 -3.14 -24.90
C ILE A 318 -21.20 -4.10 -25.14
N LYS A 319 -20.98 -5.40 -24.93
CA LYS A 319 -22.06 -6.40 -24.88
C LYS A 319 -22.78 -6.29 -23.54
N SER A 320 -24.09 -6.54 -23.52
CA SER A 320 -24.90 -6.48 -22.30
C SER A 320 -24.28 -7.33 -21.18
N GLY A 321 -24.13 -6.75 -19.98
CA GLY A 321 -23.60 -7.42 -18.79
C GLY A 321 -22.07 -7.50 -18.68
N GLN A 322 -21.30 -6.94 -19.63
CA GLN A 322 -19.84 -6.86 -19.51
C GLN A 322 -19.38 -5.54 -18.89
N HIS A 323 -18.20 -5.55 -18.26
CA HIS A 323 -17.51 -4.35 -17.78
C HIS A 323 -16.14 -4.25 -18.45
N HIS A 324 -15.69 -3.03 -18.73
CA HIS A 324 -14.32 -2.80 -19.14
C HIS A 324 -13.42 -2.78 -17.91
N ILE A 325 -12.54 -3.77 -17.81
CA ILE A 325 -11.73 -4.02 -16.61
C ILE A 325 -10.35 -4.53 -16.99
N PHE A 326 -9.34 -4.13 -16.24
CA PHE A 326 -8.00 -4.71 -16.25
C PHE A 326 -7.43 -4.68 -14.84
N SER A 327 -6.41 -5.49 -14.55
CA SER A 327 -5.72 -5.46 -13.26
C SER A 327 -4.44 -4.64 -13.36
N PHE A 328 -4.09 -3.94 -12.28
CA PHE A 328 -2.81 -3.25 -12.18
C PHE A 328 -1.77 -4.15 -11.51
N TYR A 329 -0.61 -4.29 -12.16
CA TYR A 329 0.61 -4.86 -11.61
C TYR A 329 1.77 -3.90 -11.89
N ALA A 330 2.52 -3.54 -10.85
CA ALA A 330 3.66 -2.66 -10.95
C ALA A 330 4.73 -3.24 -11.89
N PHE A 331 5.40 -2.38 -12.65
CA PHE A 331 6.46 -2.75 -13.60
C PHE A 331 6.02 -3.72 -14.72
N LYS A 332 4.72 -3.85 -14.95
CA LYS A 332 4.14 -4.57 -16.09
C LYS A 332 3.32 -3.63 -16.96
N GLU A 333 3.13 -4.02 -18.22
CA GLU A 333 2.20 -3.33 -19.11
C GLU A 333 0.75 -3.70 -18.74
N ASN A 334 0.04 -2.75 -18.11
CA ASN A 334 -1.38 -2.90 -17.81
C ASN A 334 -2.18 -2.18 -18.89
N ARG A 335 -2.78 -2.93 -19.81
CA ARG A 335 -3.43 -2.42 -21.03
C ARG A 335 -4.90 -2.84 -21.11
N LEU A 336 -5.76 -1.91 -21.50
CA LEU A 336 -7.16 -2.15 -21.80
C LEU A 336 -7.53 -1.55 -23.17
N PRO A 337 -7.83 -2.39 -24.18
CA PRO A 337 -8.40 -1.92 -25.43
C PRO A 337 -9.89 -1.60 -25.26
N LEU A 338 -10.33 -0.48 -25.84
CA LEU A 338 -11.73 -0.07 -25.89
C LEU A 338 -12.11 0.29 -27.32
N PHE A 339 -13.37 0.02 -27.67
CA PHE A 339 -13.99 0.51 -28.89
C PHE A 339 -15.07 1.51 -28.48
N VAL A 340 -15.03 2.69 -29.07
CA VAL A 340 -15.99 3.75 -28.79
C VAL A 340 -16.59 4.28 -30.09
N LYS A 341 -17.82 4.77 -30.00
CA LYS A 341 -18.46 5.52 -31.07
C LYS A 341 -18.89 6.90 -30.60
N VAL A 342 -18.92 7.85 -31.52
CA VAL A 342 -19.51 9.17 -31.31
C VAL A 342 -21.03 9.02 -31.25
N ARG A 343 -21.67 9.59 -30.23
CA ARG A 343 -23.12 9.52 -30.02
C ARG A 343 -23.87 10.51 -30.90
N ASP A 344 -23.38 11.74 -30.94
CA ASP A 344 -23.92 12.85 -31.71
C ASP A 344 -22.80 13.43 -32.59
N THR A 345 -22.88 13.19 -33.89
CA THR A 345 -21.88 13.63 -34.88
C THR A 345 -21.94 15.14 -35.17
N THR A 346 -22.94 15.85 -34.63
CA THR A 346 -23.04 17.31 -34.75
C THR A 346 -22.21 18.03 -33.69
N GLN A 347 -21.76 17.31 -32.66
CA GLN A 347 -20.92 17.83 -31.57
C GLN A 347 -19.49 17.32 -31.69
N GLU A 348 -18.56 17.99 -31.02
CA GLU A 348 -17.17 17.54 -30.96
C GLU A 348 -17.07 16.09 -30.42
N PRO A 349 -16.14 15.27 -30.94
CA PRO A 349 -15.95 13.89 -30.53
C PRO A 349 -15.18 13.81 -29.19
N CYS A 350 -15.72 14.48 -28.17
CA CYS A 350 -15.17 14.63 -26.84
C CYS A 350 -15.90 13.74 -25.82
N GLY A 351 -15.16 13.17 -24.88
CA GLY A 351 -15.71 12.33 -23.83
C GLY A 351 -14.87 12.37 -22.57
N ARG A 352 -15.30 11.60 -21.56
CA ARG A 352 -14.59 11.46 -20.29
C ARG A 352 -14.49 9.99 -19.91
N LEU A 353 -13.28 9.53 -19.66
CA LEU A 353 -13.02 8.21 -19.07
C LEU A 353 -12.86 8.33 -17.56
N SER A 354 -13.52 7.45 -16.81
CA SER A 354 -13.41 7.35 -15.36
C SER A 354 -12.84 6.00 -14.98
N PHE A 355 -11.75 6.00 -14.21
CA PHE A 355 -11.07 4.79 -13.71
C PHE A 355 -11.46 4.59 -12.25
N MET A 356 -12.00 3.43 -11.91
CA MET A 356 -12.64 3.17 -10.61
C MET A 356 -12.14 1.87 -9.99
N LYS A 357 -12.20 1.80 -8.65
CA LYS A 357 -11.83 0.60 -7.88
C LYS A 357 -12.89 -0.50 -7.92
N GLU A 358 -14.12 -0.16 -8.31
CA GLU A 358 -15.28 -1.05 -8.31
C GLU A 358 -16.14 -0.82 -9.55
N PRO A 359 -16.98 -1.81 -9.94
CA PRO A 359 -17.93 -1.61 -11.01
C PRO A 359 -19.01 -0.62 -10.57
N LYS A 360 -19.59 0.08 -11.55
CA LYS A 360 -20.71 0.96 -11.32
C LYS A 360 -21.89 0.20 -10.71
N SER A 361 -22.32 0.61 -9.52
CA SER A 361 -23.54 0.08 -8.88
C SER A 361 -24.76 0.88 -9.32
N ASN A 362 -25.85 0.20 -9.66
CA ASN A 362 -27.15 0.83 -9.95
C ASN A 362 -27.78 1.51 -8.71
N ARG A 363 -27.18 1.41 -7.52
CA ARG A 363 -27.74 1.87 -6.23
C ARG A 363 -27.33 3.28 -5.78
N GLY A 364 -26.96 4.16 -6.71
CA GLY A 364 -27.06 5.62 -6.49
C GLY A 364 -25.98 6.32 -5.65
N LEU A 365 -25.01 5.62 -5.06
CA LEU A 365 -23.86 6.28 -4.43
C LEU A 365 -22.74 6.49 -5.45
N VAL A 366 -22.44 7.75 -5.77
CA VAL A 366 -21.30 8.13 -6.62
C VAL A 366 -20.02 7.77 -5.88
N GLN A 367 -19.31 6.76 -6.36
CA GLN A 367 -18.00 6.42 -5.82
C GLN A 367 -16.92 7.36 -6.38
N GLN A 368 -15.96 7.72 -5.54
CA GLN A 368 -14.82 8.50 -5.97
C GLN A 368 -13.95 7.67 -6.92
N ALA A 369 -13.82 8.16 -8.15
CA ALA A 369 -12.93 7.58 -9.15
C ALA A 369 -11.46 7.72 -8.69
N ILE A 370 -10.62 6.78 -9.10
CA ILE A 370 -9.16 6.86 -8.99
C ILE A 370 -8.66 8.06 -9.82
N CYS A 371 -9.17 8.18 -11.04
CA CYS A 371 -8.83 9.24 -11.98
C CYS A 371 -9.97 9.47 -12.96
N ASN A 372 -10.12 10.71 -13.43
CA ASN A 372 -10.98 11.08 -14.55
C ASN A 372 -10.12 11.76 -15.62
N LEU A 373 -10.26 11.34 -16.87
CA LEU A 373 -9.55 11.90 -18.01
C LEU A 373 -10.55 12.37 -19.07
N ASN A 374 -10.52 13.65 -19.41
CA ASN A 374 -11.21 14.15 -20.58
C ASN A 374 -10.39 13.79 -21.82
N ILE A 375 -11.05 13.35 -22.88
CA ILE A 375 -10.43 12.94 -24.13
C ILE A 375 -11.15 13.58 -25.31
N THR A 376 -10.40 13.87 -26.36
CA THR A 376 -10.91 14.29 -27.66
C THR A 376 -10.34 13.35 -28.70
N LEU A 377 -11.18 12.75 -29.55
CA LEU A 377 -10.70 11.85 -30.58
C LEU A 377 -9.88 12.61 -31.64
N PRO A 378 -8.78 12.02 -32.15
CA PRO A 378 -8.05 12.61 -33.26
C PRO A 378 -8.89 12.61 -34.54
N VAL A 379 -8.57 13.51 -35.47
CA VAL A 379 -9.25 13.56 -36.77
C VAL A 379 -8.98 12.26 -37.53
N TYR A 380 -10.01 11.73 -38.22
CA TYR A 380 -9.83 10.60 -39.12
C TYR A 380 -8.98 11.02 -40.32
N CYS A 381 -7.78 10.45 -40.43
CA CYS A 381 -6.94 10.57 -41.61
C CYS A 381 -7.11 9.31 -42.47
N LYS A 382 -7.67 9.48 -43.67
CA LYS A 382 -7.70 8.41 -44.67
C LYS A 382 -6.27 8.22 -45.18
N VAL A 383 -5.61 7.14 -44.74
CA VAL A 383 -4.29 6.73 -45.24
C VAL A 383 -4.44 6.03 -46.58
#